data_AF-A0A1Y2W9E1-F1
#
_entry.id   AF-A0A1Y2W9E1-F1
#
_cell.length_a   1.000
_cell.length_b   1.000
_cell.length_c   1.000
_cell.angle_alpha   90.00
_cell.angle_beta   90.00
_cell.angle_gamma   90.00
#
_symmetry.space_group_name_H-M   'P 1'
#
loop_
_entity.id
_entity.type
_entity.pdbx_description
1 polymer ?
#
loop_
_entity_poly.entity_id
_entity_poly.type
_entity_poly.pdbx_seq_one_letter_code
_entity_poly.pdbx_strand_id
1 'polypeptide(L)'
;MNSTPLNILLDNMDQSFRSRPNTSYMLNYLIESDASASSSHWFHESTASVLSLEIVDLYESITSSEFLYQVLMRSETAIVNLLRGNLSLLCNKTQSGQTSFHLAIGWPKGLAILMGNSWETTQSIINIEDRDGFTALEYAILQRDTDSVCLLLEFGAGIPDTTFHYINHFPVLNAPPANWARKEQIMSVIVANLAVQRRKLLDIALLSLGAEDIDRLKLRQGLPDHQAFTIAEMLRQQRIQLPAFCNMLEQGSVYHWPGIDHIWAQKLFDIGFDPANTDVCGYTPLMICYYGSSGIISSLNLVAWFEEHGVDIYASIPLPKGYITAPGTEQMTSGHSTVQMVSYEMGCSISPNRVCPDLTGGHISLFSRLSMDKSTDPCLCYCTQGGCTFISKYARGLSHEYPRGNFERVLEGIKLAEKAIGGDKHGEILGIIRVLTFETLQMRHTCCTYVTCWSLKKALEDGILDLMDPAEIKEIREEDRYLAQRLEGLMEEFKTKLQGTKMPLSDFMKRYWWPRMCEVEKERDELSLSDLQKIREIGVILDKS
;
A
#
# COMPACT_ATOMS: atom_id res chain seq x y z
N MET A 1 7.79 29.09 -15.31
CA MET A 1 7.89 30.27 -14.42
C MET A 1 6.65 30.21 -13.52
N ASN A 2 6.65 29.87 -12.24
CA ASN A 2 7.67 29.85 -11.19
C ASN A 2 7.66 28.48 -10.51
N SER A 3 8.82 27.84 -10.38
CA SER A 3 8.99 26.71 -9.46
C SER A 3 8.88 27.23 -8.03
N THR A 4 8.10 26.54 -7.20
CA THR A 4 7.97 26.84 -5.77
C THR A 4 9.35 26.77 -5.08
N PRO A 5 9.62 27.62 -4.07
CA PRO A 5 10.88 27.62 -3.31
C PRO A 5 11.26 26.25 -2.74
N LEU A 6 10.26 25.39 -2.52
CA LEU A 6 10.41 24.03 -2.00
C LEU A 6 11.20 23.11 -2.94
N ASN A 7 10.95 23.15 -4.25
CA ASN A 7 11.60 22.24 -5.20
C ASN A 7 13.08 22.60 -5.43
N ILE A 8 13.41 23.90 -5.38
CA ILE A 8 14.81 24.37 -5.43
C ILE A 8 15.54 24.03 -4.13
N LEU A 9 14.85 23.97 -2.98
CA LEU A 9 15.45 23.54 -1.71
C LEU A 9 15.69 22.02 -1.66
N LEU A 10 14.75 21.21 -2.18
CA LEU A 10 14.87 19.75 -2.22
C LEU A 10 16.06 19.29 -3.07
N ASP A 11 16.30 19.94 -4.22
CA ASP A 11 17.48 19.69 -5.07
C ASP A 11 18.81 20.08 -4.38
N ASN A 12 18.78 21.03 -3.44
CA ASN A 12 19.94 21.45 -2.65
C ASN A 12 20.20 20.56 -1.42
N MET A 13 19.19 19.83 -0.93
CA MET A 13 19.35 18.86 0.18
C MET A 13 20.14 17.62 -0.25
N ASP A 14 19.98 17.16 -1.49
CA ASP A 14 20.73 16.01 -2.03
C ASP A 14 22.23 16.32 -2.24
N GLN A 15 22.57 17.60 -2.47
CA GLN A 15 23.95 18.04 -2.65
C GLN A 15 24.68 18.37 -1.32
N SER A 16 23.96 18.78 -0.28
CA SER A 16 24.54 19.29 0.99
C SER A 16 24.95 18.19 1.99
N PHE A 17 24.53 16.94 1.79
CA PHE A 17 25.00 15.79 2.59
C PHE A 17 26.50 15.50 2.43
N ARG A 18 27.19 16.09 1.43
CA ARG A 18 28.57 15.73 1.08
C ARG A 18 29.67 16.64 1.64
N SER A 19 29.36 17.74 2.35
CA SER A 19 30.39 18.59 2.97
C SER A 19 29.88 19.33 4.22
N ARG A 20 30.39 18.94 5.41
CA ARG A 20 30.16 19.57 6.73
C ARG A 20 30.59 21.06 6.76
N PRO A 21 30.30 21.91 7.78
CA PRO A 21 29.57 21.72 9.06
C PRO A 21 28.55 22.85 9.36
N ASN A 22 27.25 22.57 9.47
CA ASN A 22 26.30 23.52 10.10
C ASN A 22 25.07 22.78 10.64
N THR A 23 25.32 21.81 11.51
CA THR A 23 24.32 20.93 12.13
C THR A 23 23.34 21.66 13.05
N SER A 24 23.74 22.74 13.73
CA SER A 24 22.85 23.48 14.65
C SER A 24 21.77 24.32 13.96
N TYR A 25 22.02 24.85 12.76
CA TYR A 25 21.03 25.64 12.01
C TYR A 25 19.94 24.75 11.40
N MET A 26 20.33 23.58 10.86
CA MET A 26 19.41 22.55 10.35
C MET A 26 18.52 21.96 11.46
N LEU A 27 19.07 21.81 12.67
CA LEU A 27 18.32 21.29 13.83
C LEU A 27 17.27 22.27 14.34
N ASN A 28 17.60 23.56 14.45
CA ASN A 28 16.60 24.57 14.85
C ASN A 28 15.50 24.70 13.82
N TYR A 29 15.82 24.55 12.53
CA TYR A 29 14.80 24.52 11.47
C TYR A 29 13.92 23.27 11.56
N LEU A 30 14.46 22.07 11.86
CA LEU A 30 13.66 20.85 12.06
C LEU A 30 12.70 20.97 13.26
N ILE A 31 13.13 21.63 14.34
CA ILE A 31 12.31 21.89 15.54
C ILE A 31 11.25 22.99 15.26
N GLU A 32 11.56 24.01 14.46
CA GLU A 32 10.62 25.09 14.13
C GLU A 32 9.64 24.73 12.99
N SER A 33 10.00 23.80 12.11
CA SER A 33 9.14 23.28 11.02
C SER A 33 8.01 22.36 11.51
N ASP A 34 8.16 21.86 12.74
CA ASP A 34 7.28 20.90 13.43
C ASP A 34 5.85 21.44 13.67
N ALA A 35 5.63 22.76 13.49
CA ALA A 35 4.30 23.33 13.62
C ALA A 35 3.38 23.13 12.39
N SER A 36 3.87 22.57 11.26
CA SER A 36 3.07 22.59 10.01
C SER A 36 3.21 21.42 9.01
N ALA A 37 4.08 20.43 9.22
CA ALA A 37 4.30 19.36 8.24
C ALA A 37 3.63 18.03 8.63
N SER A 38 2.80 17.48 7.73
CA SER A 38 1.95 16.30 7.95
C SER A 38 2.55 14.95 7.54
N SER A 39 3.83 14.87 7.17
CA SER A 39 4.44 13.60 6.72
C SER A 39 5.37 13.00 7.79
N SER A 40 4.81 12.16 8.66
CA SER A 40 5.49 11.49 9.78
C SER A 40 6.72 10.66 9.38
N HIS A 41 6.73 10.02 8.20
CA HIS A 41 7.82 9.14 7.78
C HIS A 41 9.21 9.81 7.69
N TRP A 42 9.29 11.06 7.21
CA TRP A 42 10.57 11.78 7.07
C TRP A 42 11.15 12.23 8.41
N PHE A 43 10.30 12.45 9.40
CA PHE A 43 10.70 12.81 10.76
C PHE A 43 11.50 11.67 11.40
N HIS A 44 11.06 10.42 11.27
CA HIS A 44 11.72 9.27 11.89
C HIS A 44 13.08 8.93 11.27
N GLU A 45 13.23 9.01 9.94
CA GLU A 45 14.56 8.88 9.32
C GLU A 45 15.52 9.95 9.85
N SER A 46 15.00 11.16 10.10
CA SER A 46 15.75 12.26 10.70
C SER A 46 16.04 12.02 12.18
N THR A 47 15.09 11.53 12.99
CA THR A 47 15.29 11.22 14.41
C THR A 47 16.25 10.06 14.60
N ALA A 48 16.12 8.97 13.83
CA ALA A 48 17.06 7.85 13.85
C ALA A 48 18.47 8.29 13.44
N SER A 49 18.57 9.16 12.43
CA SER A 49 19.84 9.79 12.05
C SER A 49 20.39 10.67 13.17
N VAL A 50 19.57 11.48 13.85
CA VAL A 50 19.98 12.34 14.98
C VAL A 50 20.41 11.52 16.19
N LEU A 51 19.72 10.43 16.52
CA LEU A 51 20.12 9.49 17.58
C LEU A 51 21.50 8.86 17.29
N SER A 52 21.87 8.72 16.03
CA SER A 52 23.21 8.23 15.62
C SER A 52 24.33 9.28 15.70
N LEU A 53 24.01 10.57 15.91
CA LEU A 53 24.99 11.68 15.87
C LEU A 53 25.67 11.98 17.23
N GLU A 54 25.39 11.22 18.30
CA GLU A 54 26.02 11.36 19.64
C GLU A 54 26.02 12.81 20.19
N ILE A 55 24.95 13.57 19.95
CA ILE A 55 24.86 14.99 20.38
C ILE A 55 24.30 15.05 21.81
N VAL A 56 25.21 15.09 22.79
CA VAL A 56 24.93 15.04 24.23
C VAL A 56 23.89 16.07 24.70
N ASP A 57 23.98 17.31 24.21
CA ASP A 57 23.11 18.43 24.62
C ASP A 57 21.64 18.26 24.19
N LEU A 58 21.35 17.44 23.17
CA LEU A 58 19.97 17.13 22.78
C LEU A 58 19.32 16.15 23.76
N TYR A 59 20.07 15.17 24.25
CA TYR A 59 19.54 14.06 25.04
C TYR A 59 19.03 14.46 26.42
N GLU A 60 19.61 15.50 27.04
CA GLU A 60 19.10 16.06 28.31
C GLU A 60 17.71 16.67 28.16
N SER A 61 17.40 17.29 27.01
CA SER A 61 16.06 17.82 26.73
C SER A 61 15.01 16.73 26.41
N ILE A 62 15.46 15.55 25.97
CA ILE A 62 14.61 14.46 25.48
C ILE A 62 14.21 13.49 26.60
N THR A 63 15.04 13.35 27.65
CA THR A 63 14.85 12.33 28.68
C THR A 63 14.55 12.91 30.06
N SER A 64 13.37 12.58 30.61
CA SER A 64 12.97 12.93 31.97
C SER A 64 13.48 11.95 33.04
N SER A 65 14.27 10.96 32.64
CA SER A 65 14.70 9.85 33.50
C SER A 65 16.20 9.62 33.37
N GLU A 66 16.90 9.66 34.52
CA GLU A 66 18.31 9.28 34.64
C GLU A 66 18.60 7.92 33.98
N PHE A 67 17.69 6.95 34.13
CA PHE A 67 17.85 5.63 33.52
C PHE A 67 17.88 5.68 31.99
N LEU A 68 16.91 6.38 31.36
CA LEU A 68 16.85 6.48 29.91
C LEU A 68 18.02 7.28 29.34
N TYR A 69 18.49 8.29 30.08
CA TYR A 69 19.73 9.00 29.76
C TYR A 69 20.93 8.05 29.73
N GLN A 70 21.09 7.19 30.74
CA GLN A 70 22.18 6.20 30.75
C GLN A 70 22.08 5.17 29.60
N VAL A 71 20.87 4.84 29.14
CA VAL A 71 20.66 4.01 27.94
C VAL A 71 21.16 4.72 26.68
N LEU A 72 20.80 5.99 26.49
CA LEU A 72 21.28 6.79 25.36
C LEU A 72 22.80 6.96 25.36
N MET A 73 23.39 7.17 26.55
CA MET A 73 24.83 7.26 26.74
C MET A 73 25.55 5.90 26.67
N ARG A 74 24.82 4.81 26.42
CA ARG A 74 25.33 3.44 26.29
C ARG A 74 26.15 2.98 27.50
N SER A 75 25.79 3.45 28.69
CA SER A 75 26.54 3.23 29.93
C SER A 75 26.16 1.90 30.60
N GLU A 76 26.80 0.81 30.16
CA GLU A 76 26.50 -0.55 30.64
C GLU A 76 26.49 -0.67 32.18
N THR A 77 27.54 -0.16 32.82
CA THR A 77 27.71 -0.27 34.28
C THR A 77 26.63 0.52 35.02
N ALA A 78 26.29 1.72 34.55
CA ALA A 78 25.26 2.54 35.19
C ALA A 78 23.88 1.91 35.03
N ILE A 79 23.54 1.43 33.83
CA ILE A 79 22.28 0.71 33.56
C ILE A 79 22.14 -0.51 34.46
N VAL A 80 23.17 -1.36 34.54
CA VAL A 80 23.13 -2.57 35.38
C VAL A 80 22.96 -2.21 36.85
N ASN A 81 23.66 -1.18 37.34
CA ASN A 81 23.53 -0.75 38.74
C ASN A 81 22.14 -0.19 39.04
N LEU A 82 21.57 0.61 38.14
CA LEU A 82 20.22 1.16 38.27
C LEU A 82 19.16 0.04 38.26
N LEU A 83 19.28 -0.92 37.35
CA LEU A 83 18.33 -2.05 37.24
C LEU A 83 18.39 -3.00 38.43
N ARG A 84 19.58 -3.23 39.01
CA ARG A 84 19.70 -3.97 40.28
C ARG A 84 18.96 -3.28 41.43
N GLY A 85 18.93 -1.95 41.44
CA GLY A 85 18.22 -1.17 42.43
C GLY A 85 16.71 -1.10 42.20
N ASN A 86 16.29 -1.02 40.93
CA ASN A 86 14.88 -0.95 40.56
C ASN A 86 14.62 -1.41 39.11
N LEU A 87 14.00 -2.58 38.94
CA LEU A 87 13.61 -3.12 37.62
C LEU A 87 12.46 -2.35 36.96
N SER A 88 11.64 -1.62 37.72
CA SER A 88 10.52 -0.85 37.16
C SER A 88 10.99 0.27 36.22
N LEU A 89 12.28 0.64 36.29
CA LEU A 89 12.90 1.63 35.41
C LEU A 89 12.84 1.21 33.93
N LEU A 90 12.78 -0.10 33.63
CA LEU A 90 12.59 -0.59 32.26
C LEU A 90 11.27 -0.10 31.64
N CYS A 91 10.25 0.12 32.45
CA CYS A 91 8.95 0.62 32.02
C CYS A 91 8.92 2.14 31.80
N ASN A 92 10.01 2.86 32.10
CA ASN A 92 10.10 4.30 31.86
C ASN A 92 9.99 4.59 30.36
N LYS A 93 9.29 5.69 30.05
CA LYS A 93 9.12 6.19 28.70
C LYS A 93 9.61 7.62 28.59
N THR A 94 10.10 8.00 27.42
CA THR A 94 10.35 9.41 27.07
C THR A 94 9.04 10.18 26.93
N GLN A 95 9.11 11.48 26.68
CA GLN A 95 7.93 12.26 26.33
C GLN A 95 7.26 11.72 25.06
N SER A 96 8.02 11.29 24.05
CA SER A 96 7.49 10.65 22.83
C SER A 96 6.96 9.22 23.04
N GLY A 97 6.96 8.70 24.27
CA GLY A 97 6.46 7.34 24.55
C GLY A 97 7.49 6.23 24.31
N GLN A 98 8.71 6.56 23.91
CA GLN A 98 9.77 5.59 23.61
C GLN A 98 10.27 4.91 24.89
N THR A 99 10.36 3.59 24.85
CA THR A 99 10.93 2.77 25.93
C THR A 99 12.45 2.67 25.81
N SER A 100 13.11 2.11 26.84
CA SER A 100 14.55 1.80 26.79
C SER A 100 14.95 0.92 25.60
N PHE A 101 14.07 0.06 25.08
CA PHE A 101 14.37 -0.74 23.89
C PHE A 101 14.43 0.09 22.60
N HIS A 102 13.57 1.09 22.45
CA HIS A 102 13.64 2.01 21.30
C HIS A 102 14.96 2.78 21.28
N LEU A 103 15.41 3.23 22.46
CA LEU A 103 16.64 4.02 22.60
C LEU A 103 17.91 3.18 22.44
N ALA A 104 17.82 1.86 22.62
CA ALA A 104 18.95 0.94 22.53
C ALA A 104 19.14 0.31 21.13
N ILE A 105 18.30 0.66 20.15
CA ILE A 105 18.50 0.22 18.75
C ILE A 105 19.84 0.76 18.22
N GLY A 106 20.58 -0.07 17.46
CA GLY A 106 21.97 0.24 17.08
C GLY A 106 22.99 -0.10 18.19
N TRP A 107 22.54 -0.70 19.29
CA TRP A 107 23.39 -1.15 20.40
C TRP A 107 22.97 -2.55 20.91
N PRO A 108 23.28 -3.63 20.16
CA PRO A 108 22.84 -5.00 20.49
C PRO A 108 23.25 -5.46 21.89
N LYS A 109 24.45 -5.06 22.35
CA LYS A 109 24.92 -5.38 23.70
C LYS A 109 24.08 -4.69 24.79
N GLY A 110 23.65 -3.45 24.57
CA GLY A 110 22.75 -2.74 25.47
C GLY A 110 21.38 -3.37 25.52
N LEU A 111 20.81 -3.71 24.36
CA LEU A 111 19.56 -4.47 24.29
C LEU A 111 19.65 -5.79 25.07
N ALA A 112 20.75 -6.54 24.89
CA ALA A 112 20.96 -7.80 25.61
C ALA A 112 21.05 -7.59 27.13
N ILE A 113 21.70 -6.51 27.58
CA ILE A 113 21.71 -6.12 29.00
C ILE A 113 20.29 -5.83 29.47
N LEU A 114 19.55 -4.96 28.78
CA LEU A 114 18.21 -4.54 29.19
C LEU A 114 17.25 -5.75 29.28
N MET A 115 17.26 -6.63 28.29
CA MET A 115 16.40 -7.82 28.23
C MET A 115 16.82 -8.92 29.22
N GLY A 116 18.13 -9.05 29.50
CA GLY A 116 18.67 -10.06 30.40
C GLY A 116 18.36 -9.85 31.89
N ASN A 117 17.82 -8.68 32.27
CA ASN A 117 17.53 -8.37 33.68
C ASN A 117 16.18 -8.92 34.17
N SER A 118 15.19 -9.11 33.29
CA SER A 118 13.88 -9.69 33.66
C SER A 118 13.11 -10.15 32.43
N TRP A 119 12.87 -11.46 32.32
CA TRP A 119 12.07 -12.01 31.21
C TRP A 119 10.64 -11.48 31.23
N GLU A 120 9.96 -11.50 32.37
CA GLU A 120 8.56 -11.07 32.51
C GLU A 120 8.39 -9.58 32.17
N THR A 121 9.28 -8.72 32.67
CA THR A 121 9.25 -7.29 32.36
C THR A 121 9.59 -7.04 30.89
N THR A 122 10.51 -7.82 30.31
CA THR A 122 10.82 -7.73 28.88
C THR A 122 9.57 -8.07 28.05
N GLN A 123 8.88 -9.16 28.35
CA GLN A 123 7.66 -9.55 27.63
C GLN A 123 6.57 -8.48 27.71
N SER A 124 6.45 -7.75 28.83
CA SER A 124 5.40 -6.73 28.98
C SER A 124 5.70 -5.42 28.24
N ILE A 125 6.95 -5.14 27.88
CA ILE A 125 7.34 -3.87 27.24
C ILE A 125 7.89 -4.01 25.81
N ILE A 126 8.19 -5.22 25.34
CA ILE A 126 8.90 -5.44 24.05
C ILE A 126 8.12 -4.96 22.82
N ASN A 127 6.79 -5.02 22.89
CA ASN A 127 5.88 -4.59 21.81
C ASN A 127 5.15 -3.29 22.15
N ILE A 128 5.63 -2.53 23.15
CA ILE A 128 5.05 -1.22 23.42
C ILE A 128 5.36 -0.31 22.23
N GLU A 129 4.31 0.29 21.71
CA GLU A 129 4.41 1.36 20.72
C GLU A 129 4.72 2.71 21.39
N ASP A 130 5.48 3.54 20.69
CA ASP A 130 5.63 4.95 21.01
C ASP A 130 4.41 5.78 20.58
N ARG A 131 4.49 7.11 20.61
CA ARG A 131 3.37 7.99 20.23
C ARG A 131 3.00 7.92 18.75
N ASP A 132 3.92 7.46 17.92
CA ASP A 132 3.74 7.37 16.47
C ASP A 132 3.30 5.96 16.03
N GLY A 133 3.09 5.05 17.00
CA GLY A 133 2.65 3.69 16.76
C GLY A 133 3.78 2.72 16.44
N PHE A 134 5.04 3.11 16.63
CA PHE A 134 6.18 2.25 16.30
C PHE A 134 6.70 1.50 17.53
N THR A 135 7.04 0.24 17.32
CA THR A 135 7.74 -0.63 18.26
C THR A 135 9.25 -0.55 18.09
N ALA A 136 9.99 -1.04 19.08
CA ALA A 136 11.45 -1.16 18.99
C ALA A 136 11.91 -2.02 17.79
N LEU A 137 11.12 -3.03 17.40
CA LEU A 137 11.41 -3.87 16.23
C LEU A 137 11.33 -3.09 14.92
N GLU A 138 10.30 -2.25 14.77
CA GLU A 138 10.16 -1.42 13.57
C GLU A 138 11.29 -0.39 13.46
N TYR A 139 11.72 0.20 14.58
CA TYR A 139 12.93 1.03 14.61
C TYR A 139 14.18 0.28 14.14
N ALA A 140 14.37 -0.97 14.59
CA ALA A 140 15.50 -1.80 14.17
C ALA A 140 15.47 -2.13 12.67
N ILE A 141 14.26 -2.41 12.14
CA ILE A 141 14.04 -2.64 10.70
C ILE A 141 14.35 -1.38 9.90
N LEU A 142 13.80 -0.23 10.30
CA LEU A 142 14.01 1.06 9.62
C LEU A 142 15.49 1.45 9.59
N GLN A 143 16.22 1.22 10.69
CA GLN A 143 17.67 1.45 10.78
C GLN A 143 18.52 0.38 10.10
N ARG A 144 17.90 -0.72 9.63
CA ARG A 144 18.57 -1.87 8.99
C ARG A 144 19.61 -2.51 9.91
N ASP A 145 19.34 -2.51 11.21
CA ASP A 145 20.18 -3.12 12.23
C ASP A 145 19.75 -4.58 12.46
N THR A 146 20.35 -5.48 11.68
CA THR A 146 20.00 -6.90 11.72
C THR A 146 20.26 -7.54 13.07
N ASP A 147 21.27 -7.09 13.82
CA ASP A 147 21.60 -7.66 15.13
C ASP A 147 20.51 -7.33 16.15
N SER A 148 20.04 -6.07 16.16
CA SER A 148 18.91 -5.67 17.00
C SER A 148 17.61 -6.38 16.59
N VAL A 149 17.35 -6.54 15.28
CA VAL A 149 16.19 -7.32 14.78
C VAL A 149 16.22 -8.75 15.30
N CYS A 150 17.35 -9.46 15.13
CA CYS A 150 17.52 -10.83 15.61
C CYS A 150 17.24 -10.92 17.11
N LEU A 151 17.86 -10.04 17.90
CA LEU A 151 17.76 -10.07 19.35
C LEU A 151 16.32 -9.79 19.83
N LEU A 152 15.65 -8.78 19.27
CA LEU A 152 14.26 -8.48 19.63
C LEU A 152 13.33 -9.68 19.34
N LEU A 153 13.51 -10.35 18.20
CA LEU A 153 12.70 -11.51 17.83
C LEU A 153 13.00 -12.74 18.68
N GLU A 154 14.27 -12.98 19.04
CA GLU A 154 14.67 -14.04 19.98
C GLU A 154 13.99 -13.88 21.34
N PHE A 155 13.84 -12.64 21.80
CA PHE A 155 13.13 -12.30 23.02
C PHE A 155 11.61 -12.19 22.84
N GLY A 156 11.05 -12.60 21.70
CA GLY A 156 9.61 -12.73 21.51
C GLY A 156 8.88 -11.44 21.13
N ALA A 157 9.58 -10.46 20.53
CA ALA A 157 8.93 -9.33 19.88
C ALA A 157 7.93 -9.84 18.83
N GLY A 158 6.73 -9.24 18.82
CA GLY A 158 5.74 -9.46 17.78
C GLY A 158 6.19 -8.79 16.50
N ILE A 159 5.81 -9.38 15.36
CA ILE A 159 6.09 -8.83 14.04
C ILE A 159 4.80 -8.13 13.57
N PRO A 160 4.78 -6.79 13.45
CA PRO A 160 3.61 -6.04 12.97
C PRO A 160 3.30 -6.35 11.50
N ASP A 161 2.05 -6.22 11.09
CA ASP A 161 1.62 -6.45 9.70
C ASP A 161 2.21 -5.42 8.71
N THR A 162 2.57 -4.23 9.19
CA THR A 162 3.28 -3.17 8.46
C THR A 162 4.74 -3.50 8.12
N THR A 163 5.30 -4.57 8.67
CA THR A 163 6.73 -4.94 8.52
C THR A 163 7.17 -5.02 7.05
N PHE A 164 6.37 -5.66 6.19
CA PHE A 164 6.75 -5.85 4.78
C PHE A 164 6.75 -4.53 4.01
N HIS A 165 5.78 -3.67 4.31
CA HIS A 165 5.72 -2.31 3.77
C HIS A 165 7.00 -1.53 4.07
N TYR A 166 7.43 -1.45 5.34
CA TYR A 166 8.65 -0.70 5.69
C TYR A 166 9.90 -1.26 5.00
N ILE A 167 10.01 -2.59 4.90
CA ILE A 167 11.14 -3.23 4.24
C ILE A 167 11.14 -2.99 2.72
N ASN A 168 9.97 -2.88 2.10
CA ASN A 168 9.86 -2.64 0.66
C ASN A 168 9.93 -1.17 0.26
N HIS A 169 9.57 -0.26 1.17
CA HIS A 169 9.62 1.18 0.96
C HIS A 169 10.96 1.84 1.27
N PHE A 170 11.98 1.07 1.63
CA PHE A 170 13.34 1.60 1.71
C PHE A 170 13.70 2.37 0.43
N PRO A 171 14.16 3.63 0.50
CA PRO A 171 14.59 4.36 -0.69
C PRO A 171 15.72 3.58 -1.38
N VAL A 172 15.39 2.93 -2.49
CA VAL A 172 16.30 2.10 -3.30
C VAL A 172 17.14 2.97 -4.24
N LEU A 173 16.71 4.20 -4.50
CA LEU A 173 17.40 5.13 -5.39
C LEU A 173 18.79 5.45 -4.81
N ASN A 174 19.82 4.87 -5.43
CA ASN A 174 21.25 5.04 -5.12
C ASN A 174 21.78 4.35 -3.84
N ALA A 175 21.05 3.38 -3.28
CA ALA A 175 21.60 2.56 -2.21
C ALA A 175 22.89 1.82 -2.68
N PRO A 176 23.92 1.63 -1.83
CA PRO A 176 25.06 0.74 -2.13
C PRO A 176 24.67 -0.74 -2.00
N PRO A 177 25.26 -1.68 -2.78
CA PRO A 177 24.91 -3.12 -2.82
C PRO A 177 24.75 -3.79 -1.44
N ALA A 178 25.49 -3.33 -0.44
CA ALA A 178 25.38 -3.78 0.94
C ALA A 178 23.96 -3.62 1.54
N ASN A 179 23.17 -2.66 1.07
CA ASN A 179 21.80 -2.43 1.55
C ASN A 179 20.83 -3.54 1.12
N TRP A 180 21.00 -4.12 -0.09
CA TRP A 180 20.18 -5.24 -0.55
C TRP A 180 20.50 -6.51 0.24
N ALA A 181 21.78 -6.76 0.53
CA ALA A 181 22.18 -7.89 1.35
C ALA A 181 21.59 -7.81 2.77
N ARG A 182 21.59 -6.61 3.39
CA ARG A 182 20.95 -6.40 4.70
C ARG A 182 19.43 -6.55 4.64
N LYS A 183 18.78 -6.01 3.60
CA LYS A 183 17.35 -6.20 3.36
C LYS A 183 17.01 -7.69 3.34
N GLU A 184 17.73 -8.45 2.51
CA GLU A 184 17.52 -9.90 2.34
C GLU A 184 17.78 -10.67 3.65
N GLN A 185 18.78 -10.26 4.43
CA GLN A 185 19.06 -10.86 5.73
C GLN A 185 17.91 -10.61 6.73
N ILE A 186 17.43 -9.37 6.83
CA ILE A 186 16.29 -9.00 7.68
C ILE A 186 15.04 -9.76 7.23
N MET A 187 14.75 -9.82 5.92
CA MET A 187 13.64 -10.59 5.37
C MET A 187 13.69 -12.05 5.81
N SER A 188 14.86 -12.69 5.69
CA SER A 188 15.03 -14.10 6.06
C SER A 188 14.87 -14.33 7.56
N VAL A 189 15.36 -13.42 8.39
CA VAL A 189 15.20 -13.46 9.85
C VAL A 189 13.72 -13.31 10.25
N ILE A 190 12.99 -12.39 9.61
CA ILE A 190 11.55 -12.16 9.85
C ILE A 190 10.73 -13.39 9.46
N VAL A 191 10.93 -13.95 8.26
CA VAL A 191 10.23 -15.17 7.80
C VAL A 191 10.49 -16.35 8.73
N ALA A 192 11.76 -16.58 9.11
CA ALA A 192 12.11 -17.65 10.03
C ALA A 192 11.44 -17.49 11.40
N ASN A 193 11.41 -16.26 11.93
CA ASN A 193 10.77 -15.99 13.22
C ASN A 193 9.25 -16.06 13.17
N LEU A 194 8.60 -15.66 12.07
CA LEU A 194 7.16 -15.88 11.89
C LEU A 194 6.83 -17.37 12.01
N ALA A 195 7.58 -18.25 11.35
CA ALA A 195 7.37 -19.69 11.46
C ALA A 195 7.58 -20.22 12.89
N VAL A 196 8.61 -19.73 13.60
CA VAL A 196 8.86 -20.07 15.01
C VAL A 196 7.70 -19.62 15.91
N GLN A 197 7.20 -18.40 15.73
CA GLN A 197 6.07 -17.85 16.49
C GLN A 197 4.79 -18.66 16.25
N ARG A 198 4.49 -18.98 14.98
CA ARG A 198 3.32 -19.82 14.62
C ARG A 198 3.41 -21.22 15.20
N ARG A 199 4.60 -21.83 15.22
CA ARG A 199 4.82 -23.15 15.84
C ARG A 199 4.66 -23.12 17.36
N LYS A 200 5.22 -22.10 18.03
CA LYS A 200 5.02 -21.92 19.48
C LYS A 200 3.54 -21.75 19.83
N LEU A 201 2.80 -20.96 19.06
CA LEU A 201 1.35 -20.81 19.25
C LEU A 201 0.61 -22.13 19.04
N LEU A 202 0.98 -22.89 17.99
CA LEU A 202 0.43 -24.20 17.72
C LEU A 202 0.66 -25.18 18.88
N ASP A 203 1.87 -25.23 19.42
CA ASP A 203 2.22 -26.12 20.53
C ASP A 203 1.37 -25.81 21.76
N ILE A 204 1.21 -24.53 22.12
CA ILE A 204 0.32 -24.10 23.21
C ILE A 204 -1.13 -24.51 22.94
N ALA A 205 -1.60 -24.32 21.71
CA ALA A 205 -2.95 -24.67 21.30
C ALA A 205 -3.23 -26.17 21.40
N LEU A 206 -2.32 -27.01 20.91
CA LEU A 206 -2.45 -28.48 20.96
C LEU A 206 -2.42 -29.03 22.38
N LEU A 207 -1.71 -28.36 23.30
CA LEU A 207 -1.66 -28.75 24.70
C LEU A 207 -2.89 -28.32 25.50
N SER A 208 -3.59 -27.27 25.06
CA SER A 208 -4.60 -26.61 25.89
C SER A 208 -6.02 -26.72 25.35
N LEU A 209 -6.21 -26.76 24.03
CA LEU A 209 -7.53 -26.83 23.41
C LEU A 209 -8.08 -28.26 23.40
N GLY A 210 -9.41 -28.38 23.42
CA GLY A 210 -10.08 -29.68 23.30
C GLY A 210 -9.95 -30.28 21.89
N ALA A 211 -10.13 -31.61 21.79
CA ALA A 211 -10.02 -32.32 20.50
C ALA A 211 -10.97 -31.75 19.43
N GLU A 212 -12.19 -31.36 19.82
CA GLU A 212 -13.16 -30.74 18.91
C GLU A 212 -12.65 -29.43 18.31
N ASP A 213 -12.05 -28.56 19.12
CA ASP A 213 -11.47 -27.29 18.66
C ASP A 213 -10.24 -27.52 17.78
N ILE A 214 -9.40 -28.49 18.14
CA ILE A 214 -8.21 -28.89 17.37
C ILE A 214 -8.61 -29.37 15.97
N ASP A 215 -9.65 -30.20 15.88
CA ASP A 215 -10.13 -30.74 14.61
C ASP A 215 -10.90 -29.68 13.81
N ARG A 216 -11.72 -28.84 14.46
CA ARG A 216 -12.43 -27.71 13.83
C ARG A 216 -11.46 -26.73 13.18
N LEU A 217 -10.39 -26.39 13.89
CA LEU A 217 -9.34 -25.50 13.39
C LEU A 217 -8.31 -26.24 12.53
N LYS A 218 -8.40 -27.56 12.34
CA LYS A 218 -7.43 -28.35 11.55
C LYS A 218 -5.97 -28.11 11.99
N LEU A 219 -5.71 -27.94 13.27
CA LEU A 219 -4.37 -27.58 13.80
C LEU A 219 -3.28 -28.64 13.52
N ARG A 220 -3.68 -29.83 13.05
CA ARG A 220 -2.75 -30.90 12.66
C ARG A 220 -2.19 -30.73 11.24
N GLN A 221 -2.63 -29.72 10.48
CA GLN A 221 -2.31 -29.53 9.06
C GLN A 221 -1.40 -28.31 8.81
N GLY A 222 -0.18 -28.33 9.39
CA GLY A 222 0.83 -27.30 9.13
C GLY A 222 0.81 -26.13 10.12
N LEU A 223 1.33 -24.97 9.69
CA LEU A 223 1.38 -23.77 10.53
C LEU A 223 0.00 -23.08 10.58
N PRO A 224 -0.49 -22.67 11.77
CA PRO A 224 -1.80 -22.05 11.89
C PRO A 224 -1.74 -20.57 11.50
N ASP A 225 -1.69 -20.26 10.21
CA ASP A 225 -1.49 -18.88 9.75
C ASP A 225 -2.74 -18.01 9.89
N HIS A 226 -3.73 -18.17 9.00
CA HIS A 226 -4.99 -17.40 9.04
C HIS A 226 -5.80 -17.62 10.33
N GLN A 227 -5.48 -18.68 11.08
CA GLN A 227 -6.14 -19.06 12.33
C GLN A 227 -5.39 -18.55 13.56
N ALA A 228 -4.18 -17.99 13.41
CA ALA A 228 -3.33 -17.58 14.53
C ALA A 228 -4.09 -16.66 15.50
N PHE A 229 -4.79 -15.67 14.96
CA PHE A 229 -5.61 -14.75 15.73
C PHE A 229 -6.72 -15.47 16.51
N THR A 230 -7.51 -16.32 15.84
CA THR A 230 -8.61 -17.07 16.47
C THR A 230 -8.11 -17.99 17.58
N ILE A 231 -6.98 -18.68 17.35
CA ILE A 231 -6.36 -19.54 18.35
C ILE A 231 -5.93 -18.72 19.57
N ALA A 232 -5.26 -17.59 19.36
CA ALA A 232 -4.83 -16.71 20.45
C ALA A 232 -6.04 -16.20 21.27
N GLU A 233 -7.12 -15.78 20.62
CA GLU A 233 -8.35 -15.37 21.29
C GLU A 233 -8.99 -16.49 22.11
N MET A 234 -9.07 -17.70 21.58
CA MET A 234 -9.59 -18.86 22.31
C MET A 234 -8.75 -19.19 23.54
N LEU A 235 -7.42 -19.14 23.42
CA LEU A 235 -6.50 -19.37 24.55
C LEU A 235 -6.63 -18.26 25.61
N ARG A 236 -6.79 -16.99 25.20
CA ARG A 236 -7.06 -15.87 26.11
C ARG A 236 -8.38 -16.04 26.86
N GLN A 237 -9.43 -16.51 26.19
CA GLN A 237 -10.73 -16.80 26.82
C GLN A 237 -10.62 -17.88 27.89
N GLN A 238 -9.72 -18.85 27.71
CA GLN A 238 -9.38 -19.87 28.71
C GLN A 238 -8.38 -19.38 29.77
N ARG A 239 -8.01 -18.09 29.75
CA ARG A 239 -7.05 -17.44 30.66
C ARG A 239 -5.65 -18.07 30.63
N ILE A 240 -5.25 -18.61 29.49
CA ILE A 240 -3.91 -19.13 29.27
C ILE A 240 -2.97 -17.95 29.00
N GLN A 241 -1.83 -17.94 29.68
CA GLN A 241 -0.80 -16.92 29.47
C GLN A 241 -0.14 -17.16 28.12
N LEU A 242 -0.15 -16.13 27.26
CA LEU A 242 0.43 -16.19 25.93
C LEU A 242 1.76 -15.40 25.87
N PRO A 243 2.70 -15.82 25.01
CA PRO A 243 3.90 -15.03 24.71
C PRO A 243 3.56 -13.64 24.17
N ALA A 244 4.46 -12.66 24.37
CA ALA A 244 4.23 -11.26 24.00
C ALA A 244 3.89 -11.07 22.50
N PHE A 245 4.50 -11.85 21.60
CA PHE A 245 4.22 -11.77 20.17
C PHE A 245 2.75 -12.00 19.82
N CYS A 246 1.99 -12.73 20.65
CA CYS A 246 0.57 -12.98 20.41
C CYS A 246 -0.26 -11.69 20.48
N ASN A 247 0.22 -10.66 21.17
CA ASN A 247 -0.46 -9.37 21.28
C ASN A 247 -0.49 -8.57 19.98
N MET A 248 0.41 -8.89 19.04
CA MET A 248 0.48 -8.27 17.71
C MET A 248 -0.21 -9.12 16.62
N LEU A 249 -0.88 -10.22 17.00
CA LEU A 249 -1.63 -11.02 16.03
C LEU A 249 -2.89 -10.25 15.63
N GLU A 250 -3.08 -10.11 14.32
CA GLU A 250 -4.26 -9.54 13.69
C GLU A 250 -5.02 -10.62 12.92
N GLN A 251 -6.29 -10.35 12.60
CA GLN A 251 -7.06 -11.21 11.70
C GLN A 251 -6.38 -11.27 10.33
N GLY A 252 -6.45 -12.43 9.67
CA GLY A 252 -5.78 -12.64 8.39
C GLY A 252 -4.62 -13.63 8.45
N SER A 253 -4.19 -14.03 7.25
CA SER A 253 -2.91 -14.70 7.02
C SER A 253 -1.78 -13.67 6.87
N VAL A 254 -0.52 -14.09 6.97
CA VAL A 254 0.62 -13.22 6.65
C VAL A 254 0.60 -12.74 5.19
N TYR A 255 -0.15 -13.41 4.31
CA TYR A 255 -0.34 -12.98 2.92
C TYR A 255 -1.24 -11.75 2.78
N HIS A 256 -2.05 -11.41 3.79
CA HIS A 256 -2.84 -10.17 3.79
C HIS A 256 -2.05 -8.94 4.24
N TRP A 257 -0.79 -9.12 4.65
CA TRP A 257 0.00 -8.03 5.20
C TRP A 257 0.37 -7.01 4.11
N PRO A 258 0.24 -5.71 4.39
CA PRO A 258 0.56 -4.67 3.42
C PRO A 258 2.02 -4.74 2.97
N GLY A 259 2.24 -4.53 1.68
CA GLY A 259 3.58 -4.51 1.10
C GLY A 259 4.18 -5.89 0.82
N ILE A 260 3.41 -6.98 0.93
CA ILE A 260 3.84 -8.29 0.42
C ILE A 260 4.14 -8.23 -1.08
N ASP A 261 5.24 -8.86 -1.50
CA ASP A 261 5.58 -9.09 -2.90
C ASP A 261 5.83 -10.60 -3.13
N HIS A 262 6.07 -10.99 -4.38
CA HIS A 262 6.31 -12.38 -4.73
C HIS A 262 7.54 -13.00 -4.04
N ILE A 263 8.53 -12.20 -3.63
CA ILE A 263 9.73 -12.70 -2.93
C ILE A 263 9.36 -13.06 -1.49
N TRP A 264 8.63 -12.19 -0.80
CA TRP A 264 8.07 -12.49 0.51
C TRP A 264 7.15 -13.71 0.45
N ALA A 265 6.23 -13.72 -0.51
CA ALA A 265 5.26 -14.78 -0.67
C ALA A 265 5.95 -16.15 -0.88
N GLN A 266 6.97 -16.20 -1.74
CA GLN A 266 7.77 -17.41 -1.95
C GLN A 266 8.49 -17.86 -0.67
N LYS A 267 9.17 -16.95 0.04
CA LYS A 267 9.89 -17.30 1.27
C LYS A 267 8.97 -17.83 2.37
N LEU A 268 7.78 -17.24 2.51
CA LEU A 268 6.76 -17.70 3.44
C LEU A 268 6.26 -19.10 3.03
N PHE A 269 6.02 -19.32 1.74
CA PHE A 269 5.61 -20.62 1.24
C PHE A 269 6.68 -21.70 1.47
N ASP A 270 7.94 -21.39 1.19
CA ASP A 270 9.07 -22.30 1.37
C ASP A 270 9.23 -22.78 2.82
N ILE A 271 8.80 -21.97 3.81
CA ILE A 271 8.85 -22.33 5.23
C ILE A 271 7.55 -22.97 5.76
N GLY A 272 6.56 -23.17 4.89
CA GLY A 272 5.35 -23.93 5.17
C GLY A 272 4.10 -23.10 5.47
N PHE A 273 4.09 -21.81 5.13
CA PHE A 273 2.83 -21.05 5.07
C PHE A 273 2.06 -21.41 3.79
N ASP A 274 0.73 -21.48 3.88
CA ASP A 274 -0.13 -21.91 2.77
C ASP A 274 -1.04 -20.75 2.31
N PRO A 275 -0.89 -20.26 1.06
CA PRO A 275 -1.72 -19.19 0.51
C PRO A 275 -3.12 -19.67 0.07
N ALA A 276 -3.35 -20.97 -0.15
CA ALA A 276 -4.61 -21.45 -0.70
C ALA A 276 -5.79 -21.39 0.30
N ASN A 277 -5.49 -21.36 1.60
CA ASN A 277 -6.47 -21.35 2.68
C ASN A 277 -6.64 -19.96 3.33
N THR A 278 -6.38 -18.88 2.60
CA THR A 278 -6.30 -17.53 3.17
C THR A 278 -7.48 -16.64 2.77
N ASP A 279 -8.68 -17.17 2.61
CA ASP A 279 -9.86 -16.31 2.52
C ASP A 279 -10.32 -15.94 3.94
N VAL A 280 -10.34 -14.65 4.27
CA VAL A 280 -10.88 -14.14 5.53
C VAL A 280 -12.07 -13.23 5.27
N CYS A 281 -13.27 -13.72 5.56
CA CYS A 281 -14.54 -13.02 5.35
C CYS A 281 -14.79 -12.60 3.88
N GLY A 282 -14.34 -13.39 2.92
CA GLY A 282 -14.45 -13.14 1.49
C GLY A 282 -13.29 -12.30 0.93
N TYR A 283 -12.35 -11.86 1.77
CA TYR A 283 -11.17 -11.13 1.32
C TYR A 283 -10.01 -12.09 1.07
N THR A 284 -9.47 -12.03 -0.15
CA THR A 284 -8.23 -12.73 -0.52
C THR A 284 -7.02 -11.82 -0.31
N PRO A 285 -5.79 -12.36 -0.21
CA PRO A 285 -4.57 -11.57 -0.12
C PRO A 285 -4.42 -10.49 -1.19
N LEU A 286 -4.76 -10.82 -2.45
CA LEU A 286 -4.65 -9.90 -3.59
C LEU A 286 -5.55 -8.67 -3.47
N MET A 287 -6.64 -8.76 -2.71
CA MET A 287 -7.54 -7.65 -2.42
C MET A 287 -6.99 -6.66 -1.39
N ILE A 288 -5.99 -7.05 -0.60
CA ILE A 288 -5.38 -6.22 0.46
C ILE A 288 -3.97 -5.72 0.07
N CYS A 289 -3.38 -6.30 -0.98
CA CYS A 289 -2.05 -5.95 -1.44
C CYS A 289 -1.95 -4.47 -1.87
N TYR A 290 -0.87 -3.82 -1.43
CA TYR A 290 -0.54 -2.46 -1.86
C TYR A 290 0.41 -2.49 -3.07
N TYR A 291 -0.05 -2.00 -4.22
CA TYR A 291 0.69 -2.06 -5.48
C TYR A 291 1.46 -0.76 -5.80
N GLY A 292 1.04 0.38 -5.23
CA GLY A 292 1.48 1.72 -5.67
C GLY A 292 2.99 2.00 -5.58
N SER A 293 3.72 1.32 -4.69
CA SER A 293 5.16 1.56 -4.50
C SER A 293 6.08 0.57 -5.17
N SER A 294 5.58 -0.58 -5.62
CA SER A 294 6.43 -1.67 -6.12
C SER A 294 6.52 -1.69 -7.65
N GLY A 295 5.66 -0.91 -8.33
CA GLY A 295 5.58 -0.83 -9.78
C GLY A 295 4.92 -2.06 -10.40
N ILE A 296 4.53 -1.93 -11.68
CA ILE A 296 3.72 -2.95 -12.36
C ILE A 296 4.37 -4.34 -12.45
N ILE A 297 5.70 -4.43 -12.54
CA ILE A 297 6.40 -5.72 -12.60
C ILE A 297 6.16 -6.51 -11.32
N SER A 298 6.27 -5.85 -10.16
CA SER A 298 6.04 -6.48 -8.88
C SER A 298 4.59 -6.94 -8.73
N SER A 299 3.63 -6.14 -9.22
CA SER A 299 2.22 -6.52 -9.28
C SER A 299 1.99 -7.76 -10.14
N LEU A 300 2.58 -7.81 -11.34
CA LEU A 300 2.45 -8.97 -12.24
C LEU A 300 3.09 -10.23 -11.65
N ASN A 301 4.26 -10.11 -11.02
CA ASN A 301 4.91 -11.25 -10.36
C ASN A 301 4.07 -11.77 -9.20
N LEU A 302 3.49 -10.89 -8.40
CA LEU A 302 2.66 -11.28 -7.27
C LEU A 302 1.37 -11.99 -7.72
N VAL A 303 0.71 -11.47 -8.75
CA VAL A 303 -0.48 -12.09 -9.34
C VAL A 303 -0.15 -13.46 -9.93
N ALA A 304 0.94 -13.57 -10.70
CA ALA A 304 1.41 -14.84 -11.25
C ALA A 304 1.66 -15.86 -10.12
N TRP A 305 2.36 -15.43 -9.08
CA TRP A 305 2.70 -16.27 -7.95
C TRP A 305 1.45 -16.79 -7.24
N PHE A 306 0.49 -15.94 -6.92
CA PHE A 306 -0.75 -16.38 -6.26
C PHE A 306 -1.57 -17.34 -7.11
N GLU A 307 -1.68 -17.09 -8.42
CA GLU A 307 -2.37 -17.98 -9.34
C GLU A 307 -1.68 -19.34 -9.45
N GLU A 308 -0.35 -19.38 -9.54
CA GLU A 308 0.45 -20.62 -9.55
C GLU A 308 0.28 -21.45 -8.27
N HIS A 309 -0.04 -20.79 -7.16
CA HIS A 309 -0.29 -21.42 -5.86
C HIS A 309 -1.79 -21.62 -5.56
N GLY A 310 -2.65 -21.54 -6.60
CA GLY A 310 -4.05 -21.92 -6.51
C GLY A 310 -4.98 -20.88 -5.87
N VAL A 311 -4.53 -19.65 -5.70
CA VAL A 311 -5.40 -18.55 -5.24
C VAL A 311 -6.26 -18.06 -6.40
N ASP A 312 -7.57 -17.93 -6.15
CA ASP A 312 -8.52 -17.44 -7.14
C ASP A 312 -8.39 -15.92 -7.35
N ILE A 313 -7.74 -15.55 -8.46
CA ILE A 313 -7.60 -14.14 -8.87
C ILE A 313 -8.91 -13.51 -9.36
N TYR A 314 -9.97 -14.31 -9.54
CA TYR A 314 -11.31 -13.87 -9.92
C TYR A 314 -12.29 -13.84 -8.76
N ALA A 315 -11.82 -14.10 -7.53
CA ALA A 315 -12.64 -14.08 -6.33
C ALA A 315 -13.44 -12.77 -6.24
N SER A 316 -14.74 -12.91 -5.92
CA SER A 316 -15.66 -11.78 -5.79
C SER A 316 -15.32 -10.94 -4.57
N ILE A 317 -15.29 -9.63 -4.75
CA ILE A 317 -15.03 -8.67 -3.70
C ILE A 317 -16.27 -8.55 -2.79
N PRO A 318 -16.13 -8.67 -1.45
CA PRO A 318 -17.23 -8.47 -0.53
C PRO A 318 -17.85 -7.06 -0.64
N LEU A 319 -19.18 -6.98 -0.54
CA LEU A 319 -19.89 -5.71 -0.52
C LEU A 319 -19.76 -5.03 0.86
N PRO A 320 -19.72 -3.69 0.93
CA PRO A 320 -19.73 -2.96 2.20
C PRO A 320 -20.95 -3.31 3.06
N LYS A 321 -20.75 -3.34 4.39
CA LYS A 321 -21.83 -3.58 5.35
C LYS A 321 -22.88 -2.47 5.22
N GLY A 322 -24.14 -2.85 5.04
CA GLY A 322 -25.26 -1.90 4.95
C GLY A 322 -25.64 -1.47 3.53
N TYR A 323 -24.95 -1.97 2.49
CA TYR A 323 -25.41 -1.78 1.12
C TYR A 323 -26.69 -2.62 0.89
N ILE A 324 -27.85 -1.97 1.00
CA ILE A 324 -29.15 -2.58 0.71
C ILE A 324 -29.28 -2.64 -0.81
N THR A 325 -29.15 -3.82 -1.40
CA THR A 325 -29.60 -4.04 -2.77
C THR A 325 -31.10 -3.71 -2.82
N ALA A 326 -31.50 -2.76 -3.67
CA ALA A 326 -32.89 -2.43 -3.87
C ALA A 326 -33.73 -3.71 -4.11
N PRO A 327 -34.96 -3.81 -3.58
CA PRO A 327 -35.82 -4.98 -3.82
C PRO A 327 -36.01 -5.17 -5.34
N GLY A 328 -35.53 -6.29 -5.88
CA GLY A 328 -35.50 -6.57 -7.32
C GLY A 328 -34.13 -6.47 -8.00
N THR A 329 -33.06 -6.05 -7.29
CA THR A 329 -31.66 -6.13 -7.73
C THR A 329 -30.86 -7.21 -7.00
N GLU A 330 -31.53 -8.27 -6.53
CA GLU A 330 -30.91 -9.46 -5.89
C GLU A 330 -29.86 -10.16 -6.78
N GLN A 331 -29.81 -9.82 -8.08
CA GLN A 331 -28.78 -10.22 -9.04
C GLN A 331 -27.49 -9.36 -9.04
N MET A 332 -27.40 -8.27 -8.26
CA MET A 332 -26.11 -7.57 -8.02
C MET A 332 -25.21 -8.30 -7.01
N THR A 333 -25.45 -9.59 -6.81
CA THR A 333 -24.57 -10.47 -6.06
C THR A 333 -23.29 -10.74 -6.86
N SER A 334 -22.15 -10.22 -6.37
CA SER A 334 -20.78 -10.72 -6.62
C SER A 334 -20.12 -10.53 -7.99
N GLY A 335 -20.55 -9.58 -8.82
CA GLY A 335 -19.92 -9.33 -10.13
C GLY A 335 -18.58 -8.56 -10.11
N HIS A 336 -18.24 -7.91 -8.99
CA HIS A 336 -16.93 -7.23 -8.85
C HIS A 336 -15.88 -8.25 -8.43
N SER A 337 -14.82 -8.39 -9.21
CA SER A 337 -13.80 -9.41 -9.04
C SER A 337 -12.44 -8.81 -8.71
N THR A 338 -11.62 -9.60 -7.99
CA THR A 338 -10.26 -9.23 -7.59
C THR A 338 -9.41 -8.79 -8.78
N VAL A 339 -9.54 -9.44 -9.94
CA VAL A 339 -8.76 -9.11 -11.15
C VAL A 339 -8.99 -7.67 -11.63
N GLN A 340 -10.20 -7.12 -11.46
CA GLN A 340 -10.53 -5.75 -11.85
C GLN A 340 -9.91 -4.72 -10.90
N MET A 341 -9.86 -5.03 -9.60
CA MET A 341 -9.13 -4.22 -8.61
C MET A 341 -7.63 -4.23 -8.89
N VAL A 342 -7.05 -5.41 -9.08
CA VAL A 342 -5.64 -5.59 -9.44
C VAL A 342 -5.31 -4.80 -10.71
N SER A 343 -6.20 -4.82 -11.71
CA SER A 343 -6.02 -4.07 -12.95
C SER A 343 -5.96 -2.55 -12.74
N TYR A 344 -6.85 -2.02 -11.91
CA TYR A 344 -6.85 -0.61 -11.53
C TYR A 344 -5.53 -0.22 -10.86
N GLU A 345 -5.12 -1.00 -9.87
CA GLU A 345 -3.88 -0.79 -9.12
C GLU A 345 -2.62 -0.92 -10.01
N MET A 346 -2.63 -1.81 -11.00
CA MET A 346 -1.58 -1.88 -12.03
C MET A 346 -1.47 -0.59 -12.84
N GLY A 347 -2.61 0.03 -13.19
CA GLY A 347 -2.63 1.34 -13.85
C GLY A 347 -2.10 2.45 -12.94
N CYS A 348 -2.48 2.43 -11.66
CA CYS A 348 -1.95 3.35 -10.64
C CYS A 348 -0.43 3.24 -10.47
N SER A 349 0.12 2.04 -10.68
CA SER A 349 1.55 1.72 -10.49
C SER A 349 2.46 2.15 -11.65
N ILE A 350 1.90 2.64 -12.77
CA ILE A 350 2.71 3.18 -13.88
C ILE A 350 3.24 4.56 -13.49
N SER A 351 4.56 4.71 -13.47
CA SER A 351 5.23 5.98 -13.18
C SER A 351 6.23 6.32 -14.30
N PRO A 352 6.20 7.54 -14.87
CA PRO A 352 7.13 7.94 -15.93
C PRO A 352 8.56 8.13 -15.42
N ASN A 353 8.74 8.36 -14.11
CA ASN A 353 10.04 8.61 -13.49
C ASN A 353 10.75 7.32 -13.04
N ARG A 354 10.07 6.18 -13.09
CA ARG A 354 10.67 4.89 -12.81
C ARG A 354 11.00 4.25 -14.14
N VAL A 355 12.29 4.06 -14.41
CA VAL A 355 12.74 3.20 -15.52
C VAL A 355 12.08 1.85 -15.28
N CYS A 356 11.05 1.52 -16.05
CA CYS A 356 10.46 0.21 -15.98
C CYS A 356 11.55 -0.75 -16.51
N PRO A 357 12.04 -1.70 -15.72
CA PRO A 357 12.90 -2.75 -16.25
C PRO A 357 12.21 -3.41 -17.45
N ASP A 358 12.98 -3.95 -18.39
CA ASP A 358 12.40 -4.67 -19.52
C ASP A 358 11.48 -5.79 -19.02
N LEU A 359 10.19 -5.68 -19.33
CA LEU A 359 9.22 -6.72 -19.05
C LEU A 359 9.64 -8.02 -19.76
N THR A 360 9.68 -9.11 -19.00
CA THR A 360 9.94 -10.45 -19.54
C THR A 360 8.78 -10.90 -20.43
N GLY A 361 9.03 -11.90 -21.28
CA GLY A 361 7.95 -12.52 -22.08
C GLY A 361 6.81 -13.06 -21.22
N GLY A 362 7.11 -13.57 -20.02
CA GLY A 362 6.12 -14.04 -19.05
C GLY A 362 5.19 -12.92 -18.57
N HIS A 363 5.75 -11.77 -18.20
CA HIS A 363 4.96 -10.60 -17.76
C HIS A 363 4.00 -10.11 -18.87
N ILE A 364 4.50 -10.05 -20.11
CA ILE A 364 3.73 -9.64 -21.29
C ILE A 364 2.59 -10.64 -21.55
N SER A 365 2.88 -11.94 -21.48
CA SER A 365 1.89 -13.00 -21.67
C SER A 365 0.79 -12.96 -20.60
N LEU A 366 1.17 -12.76 -19.34
CA LEU A 366 0.21 -12.62 -18.24
C LEU A 366 -0.69 -11.41 -18.44
N PHE A 367 -0.11 -10.22 -18.65
CA PHE A 367 -0.88 -9.00 -18.88
C PHE A 367 -1.80 -9.15 -20.10
N SER A 368 -1.31 -9.76 -21.18
CA SER A 368 -2.11 -10.04 -22.39
C SER A 368 -3.32 -10.92 -22.07
N ARG A 369 -3.13 -12.02 -21.33
CA ARG A 369 -4.21 -12.92 -20.93
C ARG A 369 -5.27 -12.20 -20.10
N LEU A 370 -4.85 -11.47 -19.06
CA LEU A 370 -5.76 -10.70 -18.21
C LEU A 370 -6.49 -9.60 -19.01
N SER A 371 -5.81 -8.97 -19.97
CA SER A 371 -6.38 -7.94 -20.84
C SER A 371 -7.43 -8.46 -21.82
N MET A 372 -7.31 -9.70 -22.25
CA MET A 372 -8.26 -10.37 -23.15
C MET A 372 -9.46 -10.97 -22.40
N ASP A 373 -9.46 -10.90 -21.07
CA ASP A 373 -10.54 -11.39 -20.25
C ASP A 373 -11.82 -10.57 -20.51
N LYS A 374 -12.93 -11.29 -20.73
CA LYS A 374 -14.23 -10.69 -21.06
C LYS A 374 -15.14 -10.54 -19.85
N SER A 375 -14.67 -10.89 -18.66
CA SER A 375 -15.37 -10.60 -17.42
C SER A 375 -15.64 -9.11 -17.32
N THR A 376 -16.87 -8.80 -16.92
CA THR A 376 -17.28 -7.43 -16.64
C THR A 376 -17.92 -7.36 -15.28
N ASP A 377 -17.69 -6.24 -14.59
CA ASP A 377 -18.41 -5.92 -13.38
C ASP A 377 -19.84 -5.40 -13.71
N PRO A 378 -20.75 -5.26 -12.74
CA PRO A 378 -22.12 -4.82 -13.02
C PRO A 378 -22.24 -3.29 -13.16
N CYS A 379 -21.14 -2.54 -13.35
CA CYS A 379 -21.19 -1.08 -13.44
C CYS A 379 -21.96 -0.59 -14.68
N LEU A 380 -22.67 0.53 -14.53
CA LEU A 380 -23.50 1.13 -15.58
C LEU A 380 -22.96 2.49 -16.04
N CYS A 381 -21.66 2.58 -16.30
CA CYS A 381 -21.03 3.84 -16.72
C CYS A 381 -20.81 3.90 -18.23
N TYR A 382 -20.99 5.10 -18.81
CA TYR A 382 -20.72 5.32 -20.23
C TYR A 382 -19.24 5.16 -20.61
N CYS A 383 -18.30 5.09 -19.65
CA CYS A 383 -16.90 4.80 -19.97
C CYS A 383 -16.70 3.38 -20.55
N THR A 384 -17.69 2.49 -20.42
CA THR A 384 -17.74 1.15 -21.02
C THR A 384 -19.13 0.86 -21.63
N GLN A 385 -19.27 -0.26 -22.35
CA GLN A 385 -20.54 -0.64 -23.00
C GLN A 385 -21.28 -1.80 -22.29
N GLY A 386 -20.73 -2.36 -21.21
CA GLY A 386 -21.31 -3.55 -20.57
C GLY A 386 -20.66 -3.90 -19.24
N GLY A 387 -20.26 -2.89 -18.46
CA GLY A 387 -19.49 -3.06 -17.24
C GLY A 387 -17.99 -2.88 -17.46
N CYS A 388 -17.27 -2.69 -16.36
CA CYS A 388 -15.83 -2.49 -16.41
C CYS A 388 -15.13 -3.84 -16.64
N THR A 389 -14.29 -3.88 -17.68
CA THR A 389 -13.32 -4.94 -17.94
C THR A 389 -11.99 -4.64 -17.25
N PHE A 390 -11.07 -5.62 -17.27
CA PHE A 390 -9.66 -5.41 -16.92
C PHE A 390 -9.11 -4.14 -17.59
N ILE A 391 -9.14 -4.05 -18.92
CA ILE A 391 -8.57 -2.92 -19.66
C ILE A 391 -9.18 -1.58 -19.28
N SER A 392 -10.49 -1.53 -19.03
CA SER A 392 -11.13 -0.27 -18.61
C SER A 392 -10.67 0.18 -17.21
N LYS A 393 -10.48 -0.75 -16.27
CA LYS A 393 -9.97 -0.45 -14.93
C LYS A 393 -8.49 -0.07 -14.97
N TYR A 394 -7.68 -0.78 -15.75
CA TYR A 394 -6.30 -0.40 -16.03
C TYR A 394 -6.19 1.04 -16.55
N ALA A 395 -6.99 1.38 -17.58
CA ALA A 395 -7.02 2.73 -18.15
C ALA A 395 -7.43 3.79 -17.11
N ARG A 396 -8.39 3.48 -16.25
CA ARG A 396 -8.80 4.37 -15.14
C ARG A 396 -7.70 4.54 -14.09
N GLY A 397 -6.91 3.49 -13.82
CA GLY A 397 -5.76 3.60 -12.92
C GLY A 397 -4.67 4.51 -13.50
N LEU A 398 -4.48 4.51 -14.83
CA LEU A 398 -3.53 5.42 -15.49
C LEU A 398 -3.90 6.90 -15.30
N SER A 399 -5.20 7.20 -15.17
CA SER A 399 -5.74 8.56 -15.06
C SER A 399 -6.12 8.98 -13.64
N HIS A 400 -6.06 8.08 -12.65
CA HIS A 400 -6.56 8.32 -11.29
C HIS A 400 -5.98 9.58 -10.62
N GLU A 401 -4.70 9.89 -10.85
CA GLU A 401 -4.02 11.05 -10.26
C GLU A 401 -4.10 12.32 -11.14
N TYR A 402 -5.05 12.39 -12.08
CA TYR A 402 -5.01 13.38 -13.14
C TYR A 402 -6.13 14.43 -13.12
N PRO A 403 -5.78 15.66 -12.72
CA PRO A 403 -6.24 16.86 -13.37
C PRO A 403 -5.07 17.47 -14.17
N ARG A 404 -4.93 17.09 -15.45
CA ARG A 404 -4.24 17.82 -16.55
C ARG A 404 -2.70 17.86 -16.70
N GLY A 405 -1.84 17.12 -15.97
CA GLY A 405 -0.36 17.38 -16.00
C GLY A 405 0.71 16.38 -16.53
N ASN A 406 0.41 15.13 -16.87
CA ASN A 406 1.34 14.01 -17.09
C ASN A 406 0.89 13.01 -18.19
N PHE A 407 0.64 13.49 -19.40
CA PHE A 407 0.29 12.65 -20.56
C PHE A 407 1.34 11.54 -20.83
N GLU A 408 2.61 11.78 -20.49
CA GLU A 408 3.67 10.79 -20.64
C GLU A 408 3.43 9.52 -19.80
N ARG A 409 2.92 9.62 -18.57
CA ARG A 409 2.52 8.45 -17.77
C ARG A 409 1.50 7.59 -18.50
N VAL A 410 0.45 8.22 -19.03
CA VAL A 410 -0.61 7.55 -19.78
C VAL A 410 -0.03 6.85 -21.01
N LEU A 411 0.88 7.53 -21.72
CA LEU A 411 1.56 6.96 -22.88
C LEU A 411 2.44 5.77 -22.55
N GLU A 412 3.16 5.77 -21.42
CA GLU A 412 3.93 4.61 -20.97
C GLU A 412 3.02 3.41 -20.66
N GLY A 413 1.88 3.64 -19.99
CA GLY A 413 0.89 2.59 -19.76
C GLY A 413 0.29 2.04 -21.07
N ILE A 414 0.08 2.92 -22.04
CA ILE A 414 -0.40 2.55 -23.37
C ILE A 414 0.63 1.71 -24.12
N LYS A 415 1.92 2.09 -24.11
CA LYS A 415 2.99 1.29 -24.74
C LYS A 415 3.07 -0.12 -24.17
N LEU A 416 2.83 -0.26 -22.86
CA LEU A 416 2.74 -1.57 -22.24
C LEU A 416 1.57 -2.38 -22.82
N ALA A 417 0.36 -1.80 -22.81
CA ALA A 417 -0.83 -2.47 -23.32
C ALA A 417 -0.66 -2.86 -24.80
N GLU A 418 -0.06 -2.00 -25.62
CA GLU A 418 0.28 -2.30 -27.03
C GLU A 418 1.20 -3.52 -27.17
N LYS A 419 2.28 -3.55 -26.38
CA LYS A 419 3.25 -4.65 -26.41
C LYS A 419 2.60 -5.97 -26.01
N ALA A 420 1.66 -5.96 -25.07
CA ALA A 420 0.99 -7.15 -24.56
C ALA A 420 -0.15 -7.64 -25.44
N ILE A 421 -1.00 -6.75 -25.94
CA ILE A 421 -2.20 -7.10 -26.68
C ILE A 421 -1.86 -7.47 -28.15
N GLY A 422 -0.84 -6.82 -28.70
CA GLY A 422 -0.43 -6.96 -30.11
C GLY A 422 -1.25 -6.07 -31.05
N GLY A 423 -0.66 -5.69 -32.18
CA GLY A 423 -1.22 -4.66 -33.07
C GLY A 423 -2.57 -4.98 -33.72
N ASP A 424 -2.92 -6.25 -33.89
CA ASP A 424 -4.14 -6.67 -34.61
C ASP A 424 -5.41 -6.68 -33.75
N LYS A 425 -5.29 -6.49 -32.43
CA LYS A 425 -6.40 -6.57 -31.46
C LYS A 425 -6.89 -5.17 -31.08
N HIS A 426 -7.36 -4.43 -32.08
CA HIS A 426 -7.83 -3.05 -31.92
C HIS A 426 -9.07 -2.93 -31.00
N GLY A 427 -9.87 -3.98 -30.83
CA GLY A 427 -11.12 -3.95 -30.06
C GLY A 427 -10.89 -3.67 -28.58
N GLU A 428 -9.93 -4.36 -27.97
CA GLU A 428 -9.58 -4.26 -26.56
C GLU A 428 -8.91 -2.91 -26.28
N ILE A 429 -8.04 -2.48 -27.19
CA ILE A 429 -7.37 -1.17 -27.17
C ILE A 429 -8.37 0.00 -27.18
N LEU A 430 -9.50 -0.12 -27.90
CA LEU A 430 -10.54 0.91 -27.90
C LEU A 430 -11.14 1.14 -26.51
N GLY A 431 -11.07 0.16 -25.61
CA GLY A 431 -11.45 0.34 -24.20
C GLY A 431 -10.61 1.40 -23.49
N ILE A 432 -9.30 1.45 -23.76
CA ILE A 432 -8.40 2.48 -23.20
C ILE A 432 -8.78 3.85 -23.76
N ILE A 433 -8.91 3.96 -25.09
CA ILE A 433 -9.29 5.23 -25.75
C ILE A 433 -10.62 5.73 -25.18
N ARG A 434 -11.60 4.84 -24.98
CA ARG A 434 -12.92 5.22 -24.47
C ARG A 434 -12.86 5.82 -23.07
N VAL A 435 -12.14 5.18 -22.14
CA VAL A 435 -12.00 5.69 -20.77
C VAL A 435 -11.30 7.04 -20.75
N LEU A 436 -10.20 7.19 -21.49
CA LEU A 436 -9.46 8.46 -21.56
C LEU A 436 -10.29 9.57 -22.23
N THR A 437 -11.06 9.24 -23.28
CA THR A 437 -11.96 10.18 -23.96
C THR A 437 -13.07 10.63 -23.01
N PHE A 438 -13.69 9.68 -22.31
CA PHE A 438 -14.72 9.92 -21.30
C PHE A 438 -14.25 10.92 -20.23
N GLU A 439 -13.05 10.71 -19.70
CA GLU A 439 -12.48 11.60 -18.67
C GLU A 439 -12.08 12.96 -19.21
N THR A 440 -11.56 13.01 -20.45
CA THR A 440 -11.23 14.29 -21.09
C THR A 440 -12.48 15.11 -21.41
N LEU A 441 -13.61 14.45 -21.69
CA LEU A 441 -14.93 15.08 -21.78
C LEU A 441 -15.48 15.53 -20.42
N GLN A 442 -14.82 15.19 -19.31
CA GLN A 442 -15.22 15.49 -17.93
C GLN A 442 -16.57 14.87 -17.56
N MET A 443 -16.86 13.69 -18.11
CA MET A 443 -18.03 12.92 -17.72
C MET A 443 -17.83 12.32 -16.32
N ARG A 444 -18.92 12.15 -15.55
CA ARG A 444 -18.84 11.61 -14.19
C ARG A 444 -18.85 10.09 -14.21
N HIS A 445 -17.80 9.48 -13.65
CA HIS A 445 -17.75 8.03 -13.47
C HIS A 445 -18.85 7.58 -12.53
N THR A 446 -19.69 6.65 -13.00
CA THR A 446 -20.65 5.88 -12.19
C THR A 446 -20.16 4.45 -11.95
N CYS A 447 -18.88 4.19 -12.24
CA CYS A 447 -18.21 2.92 -11.98
C CYS A 447 -17.81 2.79 -10.52
N CYS A 448 -17.74 1.56 -10.02
CA CYS A 448 -17.16 1.27 -8.70
C CYS A 448 -15.72 1.76 -8.60
N THR A 449 -15.39 2.30 -7.43
CA THR A 449 -14.06 2.72 -7.00
C THR A 449 -13.52 1.70 -6.02
N TYR A 450 -12.20 1.49 -6.05
CA TYR A 450 -11.52 0.66 -5.07
C TYR A 450 -10.82 1.57 -4.08
N VAL A 451 -11.09 1.36 -2.80
CA VAL A 451 -10.41 2.05 -1.72
C VAL A 451 -9.17 1.24 -1.40
N THR A 452 -7.99 1.84 -1.56
CA THR A 452 -6.75 1.20 -1.15
C THR A 452 -6.75 1.06 0.38
N CYS A 453 -6.83 -0.19 0.85
CA CYS A 453 -6.76 -0.51 2.27
C CYS A 453 -5.33 -0.92 2.65
N TRP A 454 -4.83 -0.35 3.74
CA TRP A 454 -3.49 -0.62 4.25
C TRP A 454 -3.44 -1.77 5.25
N SER A 455 -4.58 -2.38 5.57
CA SER A 455 -4.68 -3.55 6.43
C SER A 455 -6.01 -4.28 6.19
N LEU A 456 -6.03 -5.58 6.48
CA LEU A 456 -7.26 -6.37 6.41
C LEU A 456 -8.31 -5.85 7.41
N LYS A 457 -7.88 -5.41 8.60
CA LYS A 457 -8.78 -4.82 9.61
C LYS A 457 -9.61 -3.68 9.02
N LYS A 458 -8.97 -2.75 8.31
CA LYS A 458 -9.67 -1.64 7.67
C LYS A 458 -10.62 -2.12 6.58
N ALA A 459 -10.22 -3.11 5.78
CA ALA A 459 -11.11 -3.71 4.78
C ALA A 459 -12.35 -4.39 5.40
N LEU A 460 -12.22 -5.02 6.57
CA LEU A 460 -13.34 -5.64 7.29
C LEU A 460 -14.31 -4.61 7.92
N GLU A 461 -13.79 -3.44 8.26
CA GLU A 461 -14.54 -2.32 8.85
C GLU A 461 -15.25 -1.49 7.77
N ASP A 462 -14.50 -1.00 6.79
CA ASP A 462 -14.95 -0.01 5.81
C ASP A 462 -15.39 -0.64 4.47
N GLY A 463 -14.92 -1.85 4.17
CA GLY A 463 -14.96 -2.41 2.82
C GLY A 463 -13.87 -1.83 1.91
N ILE A 464 -13.61 -2.50 0.78
CA ILE A 464 -12.64 -2.04 -0.24
C ILE A 464 -13.32 -1.50 -1.50
N LEU A 465 -14.64 -1.64 -1.58
CA LEU A 465 -15.43 -1.33 -2.76
C LEU A 465 -16.36 -0.15 -2.45
N ASP A 466 -16.23 0.92 -3.20
CA ASP A 466 -17.11 2.08 -3.09
C ASP A 466 -18.05 2.11 -4.31
N LEU A 467 -19.36 2.16 -4.01
CA LEU A 467 -20.45 2.01 -4.96
C LEU A 467 -21.40 3.20 -4.83
N MET A 468 -21.61 3.87 -5.96
CA MET A 468 -22.60 4.95 -6.07
C MET A 468 -24.03 4.42 -5.93
N ASP A 469 -24.91 5.24 -5.36
CA ASP A 469 -26.32 4.91 -5.23
C ASP A 469 -26.98 4.75 -6.62
N PRO A 470 -27.81 3.73 -6.86
CA PRO A 470 -28.45 3.52 -8.16
C PRO A 470 -29.31 4.70 -8.65
N ALA A 471 -29.94 5.47 -7.74
CA ALA A 471 -30.70 6.66 -8.13
C ALA A 471 -29.79 7.79 -8.60
N GLU A 472 -28.65 7.99 -7.91
CA GLU A 472 -27.60 8.93 -8.35
C GLU A 472 -27.01 8.51 -9.70
N ILE A 473 -26.71 7.23 -9.90
CA ILE A 473 -26.26 6.70 -11.21
C ILE A 473 -27.27 7.05 -12.31
N LYS A 474 -28.57 6.89 -12.03
CA LYS A 474 -29.63 7.19 -13.00
C LYS A 474 -29.68 8.69 -13.33
N GLU A 475 -29.58 9.55 -12.32
CA GLU A 475 -29.55 11.01 -12.47
C GLU A 475 -28.36 11.43 -13.33
N ILE A 476 -27.14 11.03 -12.96
CA ILE A 476 -25.91 11.32 -13.70
C ILE A 476 -26.03 10.87 -15.16
N ARG A 477 -26.60 9.69 -15.41
CA ARG A 477 -26.75 9.17 -16.77
C ARG A 477 -27.71 9.96 -17.64
N GLU A 478 -28.75 10.55 -17.06
CA GLU A 478 -29.67 11.42 -17.78
C GLU A 478 -29.04 12.78 -18.04
N GLU A 479 -28.35 13.35 -17.04
CA GLU A 479 -27.60 14.61 -17.17
C GLU A 479 -26.50 14.52 -18.24
N ASP A 480 -25.72 13.45 -18.22
CA ASP A 480 -24.60 13.23 -19.13
C ASP A 480 -25.04 12.66 -20.50
N ARG A 481 -26.34 12.55 -20.79
CA ARG A 481 -26.86 11.90 -22.02
C ARG A 481 -26.34 12.54 -23.31
N TYR A 482 -26.20 13.87 -23.33
CA TYR A 482 -25.61 14.59 -24.47
C TYR A 482 -24.11 14.28 -24.62
N LEU A 483 -23.37 14.27 -23.51
CA LEU A 483 -21.94 13.93 -23.50
C LEU A 483 -21.73 12.48 -23.92
N ALA A 484 -22.64 11.57 -23.56
CA ALA A 484 -22.62 10.18 -24.01
C ALA A 484 -22.77 10.07 -25.53
N GLN A 485 -23.68 10.82 -26.15
CA GLN A 485 -23.78 10.88 -27.61
C GLN A 485 -22.51 11.42 -28.27
N ARG A 486 -21.91 12.45 -27.67
CA ARG A 486 -20.64 13.00 -28.15
C ARG A 486 -19.50 11.99 -28.03
N LEU A 487 -19.45 11.24 -26.92
CA LEU A 487 -18.49 10.16 -26.71
C LEU A 487 -18.63 9.10 -27.80
N GLU A 488 -19.85 8.62 -28.11
CA GLU A 488 -20.03 7.62 -29.17
C GLU A 488 -19.58 8.14 -30.55
N GLY A 489 -19.86 9.40 -30.87
CA GLY A 489 -19.40 10.01 -32.12
C GLY A 489 -17.86 10.05 -32.22
N LEU A 490 -17.20 10.46 -31.14
CA LEU A 490 -15.73 10.45 -31.06
C LEU A 490 -15.16 9.03 -31.11
N MET A 491 -15.80 8.06 -30.45
CA MET A 491 -15.34 6.67 -30.48
C MET A 491 -15.42 6.05 -31.87
N GLU A 492 -16.47 6.35 -32.65
CA GLU A 492 -16.57 5.88 -34.04
C GLU A 492 -15.55 6.58 -34.95
N GLU A 493 -15.30 7.88 -34.74
CA GLU A 493 -14.23 8.63 -35.40
C GLU A 493 -12.86 7.99 -35.12
N PHE A 494 -12.52 7.76 -33.84
CA PHE A 494 -11.25 7.19 -33.42
C PHE A 494 -11.07 5.77 -33.92
N LYS A 495 -12.11 4.93 -33.85
CA LYS A 495 -12.10 3.58 -34.39
C LYS A 495 -11.80 3.57 -35.88
N THR A 496 -12.52 4.38 -36.66
CA THR A 496 -12.32 4.50 -38.11
C THR A 496 -10.90 4.95 -38.43
N LYS A 497 -10.41 5.97 -37.71
CA LYS A 497 -9.07 6.51 -37.95
C LYS A 497 -7.97 5.53 -37.59
N LEU A 498 -8.07 4.86 -36.44
CA LEU A 498 -7.08 3.88 -35.97
C LEU A 498 -6.99 2.69 -36.93
N GLN A 499 -8.13 2.17 -37.40
CA GLN A 499 -8.18 1.09 -38.40
C GLN A 499 -7.60 1.51 -39.76
N GLY A 500 -7.82 2.76 -40.16
CA GLY A 500 -7.33 3.28 -41.45
C GLY A 500 -5.83 3.58 -41.48
N THR A 501 -5.23 4.01 -40.36
CA THR A 501 -3.82 4.41 -40.31
C THR A 501 -2.86 3.27 -39.98
N LYS A 502 -3.32 2.19 -39.33
CA LYS A 502 -2.50 1.06 -38.87
C LYS A 502 -1.26 1.48 -38.06
N MET A 503 -1.31 2.63 -37.41
CA MET A 503 -0.23 3.09 -36.54
C MET A 503 -0.34 2.46 -35.15
N PRO A 504 0.77 2.33 -34.42
CA PRO A 504 0.72 2.02 -33.00
C PRO A 504 -0.24 2.97 -32.27
N LEU A 505 -1.03 2.45 -31.33
CA LEU A 505 -1.87 3.20 -30.42
C LEU A 505 -1.12 4.35 -29.72
N SER A 506 0.11 4.18 -29.23
CA SER A 506 0.87 5.26 -28.59
C SER A 506 1.14 6.41 -29.56
N ASP A 507 1.46 6.10 -30.82
CA ASP A 507 1.59 7.10 -31.89
C ASP A 507 0.25 7.73 -32.24
N PHE A 508 -0.83 6.95 -32.31
CA PHE A 508 -2.19 7.45 -32.53
C PHE A 508 -2.61 8.44 -31.44
N MET A 509 -2.31 8.10 -30.18
CA MET A 509 -2.63 8.92 -29.03
C MET A 509 -1.92 10.27 -29.10
N LYS A 510 -0.63 10.26 -29.42
CA LYS A 510 0.18 11.49 -29.57
C LYS A 510 -0.23 12.33 -30.77
N ARG A 511 -0.42 11.71 -31.94
CA ARG A 511 -0.51 12.42 -33.23
C ARG A 511 -1.94 12.76 -33.64
N TYR A 512 -2.93 12.03 -33.13
CA TYR A 512 -4.32 12.21 -33.53
C TYR A 512 -5.24 12.47 -32.34
N TRP A 513 -5.32 11.53 -31.40
CA TRP A 513 -6.28 11.61 -30.30
C TRP A 513 -6.06 12.86 -29.44
N TRP A 514 -4.83 13.12 -28.99
CA TRP A 514 -4.53 14.27 -28.13
C TRP A 514 -4.84 15.61 -28.82
N PRO A 515 -4.34 15.91 -30.04
CA PRO A 515 -4.75 17.11 -30.77
C PRO A 515 -6.26 17.23 -30.95
N ARG A 516 -6.94 16.13 -31.30
CA ARG A 516 -8.39 16.13 -31.48
C ARG A 516 -9.12 16.44 -30.17
N MET A 517 -8.69 15.87 -29.05
CA MET A 517 -9.30 16.17 -27.75
C MET A 517 -9.06 17.62 -27.31
N CYS A 518 -7.92 18.22 -27.64
CA CYS A 518 -7.70 19.65 -27.45
C CYS A 518 -8.66 20.52 -28.29
N GLU A 519 -9.01 20.10 -29.51
CA GLU A 519 -10.03 20.79 -30.32
C GLU A 519 -11.42 20.64 -29.71
N VAL A 520 -11.79 19.43 -29.28
CA VAL A 520 -13.08 19.17 -28.61
C VAL A 520 -13.23 20.02 -27.35
N GLU A 521 -12.16 20.19 -26.57
CA GLU A 521 -12.15 21.06 -25.41
C GLU A 521 -12.38 22.54 -25.79
N LYS A 522 -11.72 23.03 -26.86
CA LYS A 522 -11.96 24.39 -27.37
C LYS A 522 -13.39 24.59 -27.85
N GLU A 523 -13.94 23.64 -28.61
CA GLU A 523 -15.35 23.67 -29.08
C GLU A 523 -16.32 23.81 -27.90
N ARG A 524 -16.05 23.12 -26.79
CA ARG A 524 -16.85 23.19 -25.57
C ARG A 524 -16.73 24.55 -24.88
N ASP A 525 -15.51 25.08 -24.76
CA ASP A 525 -15.27 26.36 -24.10
C ASP A 525 -15.93 27.52 -24.89
N GLU A 526 -15.92 27.45 -26.23
CA GLU A 526 -16.63 28.40 -27.11
C GLU A 526 -18.17 28.32 -26.94
N LEU A 527 -18.73 27.11 -26.86
CA LEU A 527 -20.16 26.90 -26.57
C LEU A 527 -20.54 27.48 -25.20
N SER A 528 -19.72 27.25 -24.17
CA SER A 528 -19.93 27.80 -22.83
C SER A 528 -19.98 29.33 -22.83
N LEU A 529 -19.09 29.99 -23.57
CA LEU A 529 -19.10 31.44 -23.72
C LEU A 529 -20.36 31.94 -24.44
N SER A 530 -20.79 31.23 -25.49
CA SER A 530 -22.04 31.55 -26.20
C SER A 530 -23.27 31.39 -25.31
N ASP A 531 -23.33 30.34 -24.50
CA ASP A 531 -24.45 30.09 -23.60
C ASP A 531 -24.48 31.09 -22.44
N LEU A 532 -23.33 31.47 -21.88
CA LEU A 532 -23.22 32.59 -20.93
C LEU A 532 -23.72 33.90 -21.54
N GLN A 533 -23.48 34.14 -22.82
CA GLN A 533 -24.00 35.31 -23.52
C GLN A 533 -25.53 35.26 -23.65
N LYS A 534 -26.10 34.11 -24.05
CA LYS A 534 -27.57 33.94 -24.12
C LYS A 534 -28.23 34.09 -22.76
N ILE A 535 -27.62 33.55 -21.70
CA ILE A 535 -28.10 33.70 -20.31
C ILE A 535 -28.13 35.18 -19.89
N ARG A 536 -27.12 35.97 -20.29
CA ARG A 536 -27.11 37.43 -20.07
C ARG A 536 -28.18 38.14 -20.89
N GLU A 537 -28.42 37.72 -22.13
CA GLU A 537 -29.41 38.32 -23.03
C GLU A 537 -30.86 38.11 -22.53
N ILE A 538 -31.15 37.03 -21.82
CA ILE A 538 -32.45 36.80 -21.16
C ILE A 538 -32.59 37.50 -19.80
N GLY A 539 -31.61 38.34 -19.41
CA GLY A 539 -31.67 39.17 -18.20
C GLY A 539 -31.28 38.48 -16.90
N VAL A 540 -30.68 37.28 -16.95
CA VAL A 540 -30.16 36.59 -15.76
C VAL A 540 -28.79 37.16 -15.41
N ILE A 541 -28.69 37.87 -14.28
CA ILE A 541 -27.43 38.36 -13.72
C ILE A 541 -26.85 37.24 -12.85
N LEU A 542 -25.76 36.62 -13.31
CA LEU A 542 -24.99 35.68 -12.50
C LEU A 542 -24.09 36.48 -11.55
N ASP A 543 -24.40 36.46 -10.25
CA ASP A 543 -23.53 37.06 -9.23
C ASP A 543 -22.19 36.32 -9.20
N LYS A 544 -21.09 37.08 -9.16
CA LYS A 544 -19.76 36.52 -8.99
C LYS A 544 -19.57 36.15 -7.53
N SER A 545 -19.69 34.86 -7.20
CA SER A 545 -19.22 34.29 -5.94
C SER A 545 -17.72 33.99 -5.96
#